data_AF-A0A954KQ18-F1
#
_entry.id   AF-A0A954KQ18-F1
#
_cell.length_a   1.000
_cell.length_b   1.000
_cell.length_c   1.000
_cell.angle_alpha   90.00
_cell.angle_beta   90.00
_cell.angle_gamma   90.00
#
_symmetry.space_group_name_H-M   'P 1'
#
loop_
_entity.id
_entity.type
_entity.pdbx_description
1 polymer ?
#
loop_
_entity_poly.entity_id
_entity_poly.type
_entity_poly.pdbx_seq_one_letter_code
_entity_poly.pdbx_strand_id
1 'polypeptide(L)'
;GYNIEYSSEKPDIPETTFRAVSGIDTLDSLGGVFATDGTIRDLLLGSPLHRAGLGPGMTVIGINEHRFSANRLKDALSLTSLIGKLTLLVSSGDSFEHHTVIYDGGPRYMRITRDANQQDLLEEILKPRP
;
A
#
# COMPACT_ATOMS: atom_id res chain seq x y z
N GLY A 1 -20.07 1.86 -17.00
CA GLY A 1 -19.36 2.88 -16.20
C GLY A 1 -18.57 2.19 -15.10
N TYR A 2 -17.53 2.84 -14.56
CA TYR A 2 -16.67 2.23 -13.54
C TYR A 2 -16.65 3.08 -12.29
N ASN A 3 -16.92 2.46 -11.14
CA ASN A 3 -16.88 3.13 -9.84
C ASN A 3 -15.68 2.65 -9.03
N ILE A 4 -15.06 3.60 -8.34
CA ILE A 4 -13.94 3.34 -7.43
C ILE A 4 -14.54 3.13 -6.04
N GLU A 5 -14.50 1.89 -5.56
CA GLU A 5 -14.90 1.53 -4.21
C GLU A 5 -13.66 1.19 -3.40
N TYR A 6 -13.60 1.68 -2.18
CA TYR A 6 -12.51 1.36 -1.27
C TYR A 6 -12.98 0.26 -0.33
N SER A 7 -12.35 -0.91 -0.42
CA SER A 7 -12.65 -2.07 0.42
C SER A 7 -11.47 -2.38 1.33
N SER A 8 -11.75 -2.92 2.51
CA SER A 8 -10.73 -3.43 3.43
C SER A 8 -10.25 -4.85 3.10
N GLU A 9 -10.91 -5.54 2.16
CA GLU A 9 -10.49 -6.86 1.68
C GLU A 9 -9.54 -6.76 0.49
N LYS A 10 -8.47 -7.57 0.52
CA LYS A 10 -7.56 -7.70 -0.62
C LYS A 10 -8.34 -8.26 -1.82
N PRO A 11 -8.36 -7.58 -2.97
CA PRO A 11 -9.01 -8.11 -4.17
C PRO A 11 -8.31 -9.41 -4.61
N ASP A 12 -9.08 -10.32 -5.20
CA ASP A 12 -8.52 -11.49 -5.88
C ASP A 12 -7.86 -11.00 -7.18
N ILE A 13 -6.53 -10.91 -7.17
CA ILE A 13 -5.73 -10.36 -8.27
C ILE A 13 -4.90 -11.50 -8.84
N PRO A 14 -4.91 -11.75 -10.17
CA PRO A 14 -4.06 -12.76 -10.77
C PRO A 14 -2.58 -12.57 -10.39
N GLU A 15 -1.85 -13.66 -10.16
CA GLU A 15 -0.46 -13.62 -9.69
C GLU A 15 0.50 -12.88 -10.64
N THR A 16 0.11 -12.69 -11.90
CA THR A 16 0.88 -11.98 -12.93
C THR A 16 0.71 -10.46 -12.91
N THR A 17 -0.19 -9.93 -12.07
CA THR A 17 -0.41 -8.49 -11.97
C THR A 17 0.69 -7.83 -11.16
N PHE A 18 1.06 -6.59 -11.47
CA PHE A 18 2.08 -5.82 -10.74
C PHE A 18 1.89 -5.86 -9.21
N ARG A 19 0.63 -5.82 -8.73
CA ARG A 19 0.28 -5.93 -7.30
C ARG A 19 0.61 -7.27 -6.64
N ALA A 20 0.66 -8.37 -7.41
CA ALA A 20 1.01 -9.69 -6.91
C ALA A 20 2.53 -9.95 -6.94
N VAL A 21 3.24 -9.34 -7.89
CA VAL A 21 4.69 -9.51 -8.06
C VAL A 21 5.50 -8.55 -7.15
N SER A 22 4.93 -7.42 -6.73
CA SER A 22 5.71 -6.29 -6.15
C SER A 22 5.91 -6.31 -4.63
N GLY A 23 5.70 -7.43 -3.93
CA GLY A 23 5.90 -7.51 -2.48
C GLY A 23 4.66 -7.08 -1.68
N ILE A 24 4.84 -6.34 -0.59
CA ILE A 24 3.76 -5.84 0.25
C ILE A 24 3.30 -4.48 -0.29
N ASP A 25 2.26 -4.51 -1.12
CA ASP A 25 1.63 -3.31 -1.66
C ASP A 25 0.76 -2.65 -0.59
N THR A 26 1.12 -1.41 -0.22
CA THR A 26 0.33 -0.54 0.66
C THR A 26 0.03 0.81 0.00
N LEU A 27 0.10 0.90 -1.34
CA LEU A 27 -0.11 2.14 -2.10
C LEU A 27 -1.46 2.79 -1.79
N ASP A 28 -2.50 1.99 -1.68
CA ASP A 28 -3.86 2.47 -1.41
C ASP A 28 -4.09 2.92 0.04
N SER A 29 -3.20 2.53 0.97
CA SER A 29 -3.30 2.87 2.40
C SER A 29 -2.23 3.87 2.84
N LEU A 30 -0.97 3.42 2.86
CA LEU A 30 0.18 4.20 3.32
C LEU A 30 0.90 4.92 2.18
N GLY A 31 0.60 4.56 0.93
CA GLY A 31 1.20 5.15 -0.27
C GLY A 31 2.61 4.66 -0.57
N GLY A 32 2.93 3.39 -0.28
CA GLY A 32 4.23 2.80 -0.61
C GLY A 32 4.18 1.31 -0.89
N VAL A 33 5.22 0.82 -1.54
CA VAL A 33 5.44 -0.59 -1.85
C VAL A 33 6.69 -1.05 -1.11
N PHE A 34 6.54 -2.09 -0.30
CA PHE A 34 7.65 -2.68 0.44
C PHE A 34 8.02 -4.04 -0.17
N ALA A 35 9.31 -4.31 -0.28
CA ALA A 35 9.80 -5.66 -0.54
C ALA A 35 9.63 -6.54 0.71
N THR A 36 9.77 -7.86 0.53
CA THR A 36 9.63 -8.85 1.61
C THR A 36 10.70 -8.72 2.70
N ASP A 37 11.83 -8.12 2.37
CA ASP A 37 12.93 -7.77 3.28
C ASP A 37 12.71 -6.45 4.04
N GLY A 38 11.64 -5.70 3.72
CA GLY A 38 11.32 -4.41 4.33
C GLY A 38 11.87 -3.20 3.57
N THR A 39 12.53 -3.40 2.43
CA THR A 39 13.03 -2.31 1.59
C THR A 39 11.87 -1.57 0.93
N ILE A 40 11.85 -0.23 1.06
CA ILE A 40 10.88 0.63 0.38
C ILE A 40 11.28 0.70 -1.10
N ARG A 41 10.49 0.08 -1.97
CA ARG A 41 10.74 0.08 -3.42
C ARG A 41 10.22 1.34 -4.08
N ASP A 42 8.96 1.66 -3.79
CA ASP A 42 8.26 2.79 -4.35
C ASP A 42 7.47 3.51 -3.26
N LEU A 43 7.31 4.82 -3.45
CA LEU A 43 6.63 5.68 -2.50
C LEU A 43 5.96 6.82 -3.25
N LEU A 44 4.68 7.03 -2.98
CA LEU A 44 3.86 8.06 -3.59
C LEU A 44 4.14 9.41 -2.92
N LEU A 45 4.45 10.44 -3.72
CA LEU A 45 4.67 11.79 -3.20
C LEU A 45 3.38 12.32 -2.55
N GLY A 46 3.52 12.88 -1.34
CA GLY A 46 2.39 13.40 -0.56
C GLY A 46 1.63 12.34 0.26
N SER A 47 2.03 11.07 0.15
CA SER A 47 1.50 9.97 0.96
C SER A 47 1.82 10.10 2.45
N PRO A 48 1.12 9.36 3.33
CA PRO A 48 1.48 9.24 4.74
C PRO A 48 2.95 8.86 4.96
N LEU A 49 3.52 7.93 4.17
CA LEU A 49 4.93 7.55 4.28
C LEU A 49 5.86 8.71 3.88
N HIS A 50 5.54 9.42 2.78
CA HIS A 50 6.32 10.58 2.37
C HIS A 50 6.36 11.66 3.45
N ARG A 51 5.20 11.95 4.05
CA ARG A 51 5.08 12.95 5.14
C ARG A 51 5.81 12.54 6.41
N ALA A 52 5.98 11.24 6.64
CA ALA A 52 6.76 10.71 7.74
C ALA A 52 8.29 10.80 7.49
N GLY A 53 8.72 11.30 6.33
CA GLY A 53 10.14 11.42 5.97
C GLY A 53 10.74 10.13 5.42
N LEU A 54 9.91 9.15 5.05
CA LEU A 54 10.37 7.92 4.44
C LEU A 54 10.57 8.11 2.93
N GLY A 55 11.57 7.43 2.39
CA GLY A 55 11.93 7.49 0.98
C GLY A 55 12.24 6.12 0.38
N PRO A 56 12.23 6.02 -0.97
CA PRO A 56 12.70 4.83 -1.66
C PRO A 56 14.15 4.48 -1.30
N GLY A 57 14.46 3.19 -1.20
CA GLY A 57 15.79 2.66 -0.87
C GLY A 57 16.08 2.57 0.63
N MET A 58 15.23 3.11 1.49
CA MET A 58 15.30 2.89 2.94
C MET A 58 14.75 1.49 3.30
N THR A 59 15.34 0.84 4.32
CA THR A 59 14.90 -0.50 4.76
C THR A 59 14.22 -0.43 6.11
N VAL A 60 12.95 -0.81 6.17
CA VAL A 60 12.23 -0.94 7.44
C VAL A 60 12.67 -2.23 8.13
N ILE A 61 13.31 -2.09 9.28
CA ILE A 61 13.80 -3.21 10.09
C ILE A 61 12.89 -3.50 11.29
N GLY A 62 12.03 -2.56 11.65
CA GLY A 62 11.10 -2.70 12.76
C GLY A 62 9.79 -1.95 12.55
N ILE A 63 8.74 -2.44 13.21
CA ILE A 63 7.40 -1.88 13.20
C ILE A 63 6.94 -1.81 14.65
N ASN A 64 6.64 -0.60 15.11
CA ASN A 64 6.44 -0.25 16.51
C ASN A 64 7.65 -0.67 17.35
N GLU A 65 7.50 -1.68 18.20
CA GLU A 65 8.56 -2.23 19.06
C GLU A 65 8.93 -3.67 18.68
N HIS A 66 8.58 -4.08 17.46
CA HIS A 66 8.82 -5.43 16.97
C HIS A 66 9.65 -5.43 15.69
N ARG A 67 10.36 -6.54 15.45
CA ARG A 67 11.08 -6.75 14.21
C ARG A 67 10.12 -6.75 13.02
N PHE A 68 10.56 -6.18 11.90
CA PHE A 68 9.80 -6.14 10.66
C PHE A 68 9.43 -7.55 10.19
N SER A 69 8.18 -7.72 9.80
CA SER A 69 7.70 -8.86 9.02
C SER A 69 6.48 -8.45 8.21
N ALA A 70 6.23 -9.15 7.10
CA ALA A 70 5.09 -8.87 6.23
C ALA A 70 3.74 -8.96 6.97
N ASN A 71 3.60 -9.94 7.87
CA ASN A 71 2.39 -10.11 8.66
C ASN A 71 2.25 -8.98 9.70
N ARG A 72 3.34 -8.60 10.36
CA ARG A 72 3.33 -7.50 11.34
C ARG A 72 2.99 -6.16 10.70
N LEU A 73 3.45 -5.90 9.47
CA LEU A 73 3.08 -4.68 8.75
C LEU A 73 1.57 -4.64 8.49
N LYS A 74 0.98 -5.75 8.06
CA LYS A 74 -0.47 -5.87 7.86
C LYS A 74 -1.25 -5.70 9.16
N ASP A 75 -0.81 -6.37 10.23
CA ASP A 75 -1.46 -6.25 11.55
C ASP A 75 -1.38 -4.81 12.08
N ALA A 76 -0.21 -4.19 11.97
CA ALA A 76 -0.01 -2.82 12.42
C ALA A 76 -0.82 -1.83 11.57
N LEU A 77 -0.95 -2.08 10.25
CA LEU A 77 -1.84 -1.32 9.38
C LEU A 77 -3.32 -1.49 9.78
N SER A 78 -3.77 -2.70 10.11
CA SER A 78 -5.12 -2.93 10.65
C SER A 78 -5.36 -2.17 11.96
N LEU A 79 -4.35 -2.11 12.83
CA LEU A 79 -4.44 -1.35 14.08
C LEU A 79 -4.53 0.16 13.84
N THR A 80 -4.00 0.69 12.73
CA THR A 80 -4.06 2.14 12.46
C THR A 80 -5.48 2.70 12.45
N SER A 81 -6.50 1.93 12.10
CA SER A 81 -7.91 2.35 12.22
C SER A 81 -8.35 2.66 13.66
N LEU A 82 -7.65 2.09 14.65
CA LEU A 82 -7.92 2.30 16.07
C LEU A 82 -6.96 3.33 16.69
N ILE A 83 -5.67 3.26 16.36
CA ILE A 83 -4.63 4.08 17.01
C ILE A 83 -4.25 5.35 16.23
N GLY A 84 -4.62 5.44 14.95
CA GLY A 84 -4.35 6.60 14.09
C GLY A 84 -2.88 6.85 13.72
N LYS A 85 -1.98 5.93 14.07
CA LYS A 85 -0.53 6.07 13.82
C LYS A 85 0.18 4.73 13.76
N LEU A 86 1.36 4.73 13.15
CA LEU A 86 2.27 3.60 13.05
C LEU A 86 3.69 4.11 13.25
N THR A 87 4.51 3.44 14.08
CA THR A 87 5.94 3.78 14.18
C THR A 87 6.74 2.77 13.38
N LEU A 88 7.68 3.24 12.57
CA LEU A 88 8.56 2.42 11.76
C LEU A 88 10.00 2.67 12.18
N LEU A 89 10.76 1.60 12.41
CA LEU A 89 12.20 1.67 12.61
C LEU A 89 12.86 1.36 11.28
N VAL A 90 13.62 2.33 10.78
CA VAL A 90 14.18 2.31 9.44
C VAL A 90 15.69 2.40 9.51
N SER A 91 16.35 1.55 8.74
CA SER A 91 17.79 1.59 8.52
C SER A 91 18.06 2.41 7.26
N SER A 92 18.85 3.47 7.42
CA SER A 92 19.33 4.31 6.33
C SER A 92 20.85 4.38 6.40
N GLY A 93 21.52 3.59 5.54
CA GLY A 93 22.97 3.41 5.62
C GLY A 93 23.40 2.80 6.95
N ASP A 94 24.12 3.57 7.77
CA ASP A 94 24.67 3.14 9.07
C ASP A 94 23.81 3.57 10.28
N SER A 95 22.71 4.30 10.04
CA SER A 95 21.86 4.86 11.11
C SER A 95 20.48 4.20 11.14
N PHE A 96 19.92 4.11 12.35
CA PHE A 96 18.55 3.69 12.58
C PHE A 96 17.70 4.87 13.03
N GLU A 97 16.60 5.11 12.31
CA GLU A 97 15.71 6.22 12.55
C GLU A 97 14.28 5.72 12.83
N HIS A 98 13.63 6.34 13.81
CA HIS A 98 12.23 6.08 14.11
C HIS A 98 11.35 7.10 13.38
N HIS A 99 10.52 6.61 12.46
CA HIS A 99 9.56 7.42 11.72
C HIS A 99 8.14 7.13 12.21
N THR A 100 7.43 8.15 12.67
CA THR A 100 6.01 8.01 13.03
C THR A 100 5.14 8.43 11.84
N VAL A 101 4.39 7.49 11.31
CA VAL A 101 3.43 7.68 10.23
C VAL A 101 2.06 7.92 10.84
N ILE A 102 1.49 9.11 10.63
CA ILE A 102 0.12 9.42 11.08
C ILE A 102 -0.83 8.98 9.97
N TYR A 103 -1.65 7.98 10.28
CA TYR A 103 -2.60 7.37 9.37
C TYR A 103 -3.70 6.67 10.17
N ASP A 104 -4.96 6.96 9.88
CA ASP A 104 -6.16 6.45 10.56
C ASP A 104 -7.07 5.63 9.62
N GLY A 105 -6.69 5.47 8.35
CA GLY A 105 -7.55 4.89 7.31
C GLY A 105 -7.64 3.37 7.28
N GLY A 106 -6.79 2.64 8.02
CA GLY A 106 -6.76 1.17 7.99
C GLY A 106 -6.28 0.56 6.66
N PRO A 107 -6.32 -0.78 6.52
CA PRO A 107 -6.09 -1.43 5.24
C PRO A 107 -7.18 -0.99 4.28
N ARG A 108 -6.81 -0.19 3.31
CA ARG A 108 -7.66 0.29 2.24
C ARG A 108 -7.09 -0.26 0.94
N TYR A 109 -7.86 -1.07 0.24
CA TYR A 109 -7.56 -1.53 -1.10
C TYR A 109 -8.55 -0.88 -2.06
N MET A 110 -8.03 -0.24 -3.09
CA MET A 110 -8.85 0.34 -4.14
C MET A 110 -9.36 -0.79 -5.03
N ARG A 111 -10.68 -0.98 -5.04
CA ARG A 111 -11.40 -1.91 -5.90
C ARG A 111 -12.13 -1.13 -6.99
N ILE A 112 -11.97 -1.58 -8.22
CA ILE A 112 -12.74 -1.06 -9.34
C ILE A 112 -13.93 -2.00 -9.52
N THR A 113 -15.14 -1.54 -9.22
CA THR A 113 -16.37 -2.30 -9.44
C THR A 113 -17.07 -1.76 -10.70
N ARG A 114 -17.45 -2.66 -11.61
CA ARG A 114 -18.21 -2.29 -12.81
C ARG A 114 -19.61 -1.86 -12.38
N ASP A 115 -19.97 -0.65 -12.73
CA ASP A 115 -21.32 -0.13 -12.50
C ASP A 115 -22.23 -0.62 -13.63
N ALA A 116 -23.16 -1.51 -13.29
CA ALA A 116 -24.07 -2.15 -14.24
C ALA A 116 -25.06 -1.18 -14.89
N ASN A 117 -25.19 0.04 -14.38
CA ASN A 117 -26.20 1.02 -14.81
C ASN A 117 -25.68 2.04 -15.83
N GLN A 118 -24.42 1.94 -16.25
CA GLN A 118 -23.82 2.81 -17.27
C GLN A 118 -23.24 1.98 -18.41
N GLN A 119 -23.39 2.46 -19.65
CA GLN A 119 -22.76 1.88 -20.84
C GLN A 119 -21.28 1.56 -20.59
N ASP A 120 -20.87 0.38 -21.05
CA ASP A 120 -19.50 -0.11 -20.93
C ASP A 120 -18.65 0.42 -22.09
N LEU A 121 -18.04 1.57 -21.85
CA LEU A 121 -17.13 2.20 -22.81
C LEU A 121 -15.78 1.49 -22.89
N LEU A 122 -15.41 0.63 -21.92
CA LEU A 122 -14.16 -0.13 -21.99
C LEU A 122 -14.27 -1.31 -22.96
N GLU A 123 -15.43 -1.98 -23.03
CA GLU A 123 -15.68 -2.99 -24.08
C GLU A 123 -15.63 -2.37 -25.49
N GLU A 124 -16.09 -1.12 -25.65
CA GLU A 124 -16.03 -0.43 -26.94
C GLU A 124 -14.58 -0.08 -27.34
N ILE A 125 -13.76 0.35 -26.37
CA ILE A 125 -12.33 0.66 -26.58
C ILE A 125 -11.50 -0.62 -26.83
N LEU A 126 -11.84 -1.73 -26.16
CA LEU A 126 -11.16 -3.02 -26.29
C LEU A 126 -11.50 -3.75 -27.60
N LYS A 127 -12.47 -3.29 -28.38
CA LYS A 127 -12.73 -3.84 -29.71
C LYS A 127 -11.51 -3.60 -30.61
N PRO A 128 -10.94 -4.65 -31.22
CA PRO A 128 -9.89 -4.48 -32.20
C PRO A 128 -10.44 -3.65 -33.35
N ARG A 129 -9.75 -2.55 -33.68
CA ARG A 129 -10.06 -1.76 -34.87
C ARG A 129 -9.51 -2.50 -36.10
N PRO A 130 -10.27 -2.55 -37.20
CA PRO A 130 -9.84 -3.20 -38.44
C PRO A 130 -8.65 -2.49 -39.08
#